data_AF-A0A7C1MC63-F1
#
_entry.id   AF-A0A7C1MC63-F1
#
_cell.length_a   1.000
_cell.length_b   1.000
_cell.length_c   1.000
_cell.angle_alpha   90.00
_cell.angle_beta   90.00
_cell.angle_gamma   90.00
#
_symmetry.space_group_name_H-M   'P 1'
#
loop_
_entity.id
_entity.type
_entity.pdbx_description
1 polymer ?
#
loop_
_entity_poly.entity_id
_entity_poly.type
_entity_poly.pdbx_seq_one_letter_code
_entity_poly.pdbx_strand_id
1 'polypeptide(L)'
;MTIEQGIVFAVLGFTLVMFVWNRLRFDVVAMLALLAVAITGLVPTEKLFAGFGHPAVITVAAVLVISQGLVNGGVVDNIARLLGKIGHRPTLQVLTLTSVVALCSGFINNVGALALLMPVAIWMSREAGRSPSLLLMPLAFGSLLGGTMTLIGTPPNIIIASYREGGTFGLFDFA
;
A
#
# COMPACT_ATOMS: atom_id res chain seq x y z
N MET A 1 31.83 3.20 -19.03
CA MET A 1 30.82 3.98 -18.29
C MET A 1 31.16 5.45 -18.42
N THR A 2 30.20 6.29 -18.79
CA THR A 2 30.41 7.75 -18.74
C THR A 2 30.43 8.22 -17.29
N ILE A 3 31.04 9.38 -17.03
CA ILE A 3 31.05 9.98 -15.67
C ILE A 3 29.62 10.20 -15.19
N GLU A 4 28.74 10.67 -16.08
CA GLU A 4 27.31 10.86 -15.81
C GLU A 4 26.61 9.57 -15.37
N GLN A 5 26.83 8.46 -16.10
CA GLN A 5 26.29 7.15 -15.73
C GLN A 5 26.78 6.72 -14.34
N GLY A 6 28.07 6.91 -14.05
CA GLY A 6 28.65 6.59 -12.74
C GLY A 6 27.97 7.33 -11.59
N ILE A 7 27.70 8.63 -11.77
CA ILE A 7 27.00 9.45 -10.77
C ILE A 7 25.55 8.94 -10.59
N VAL A 8 24.83 8.63 -11.67
CA VAL A 8 23.47 8.09 -11.59
C VAL A 8 23.45 6.78 -10.79
N PHE A 9 24.35 5.85 -11.09
CA PHE A 9 24.44 4.59 -10.34
C PHE A 9 24.82 4.80 -8.87
N ALA A 10 25.69 5.76 -8.57
CA ALA A 10 26.04 6.10 -7.20
C ALA A 10 24.84 6.64 -6.41
N VAL A 11 24.06 7.55 -7.02
CA VAL A 11 22.84 8.10 -6.39
C VAL A 11 21.79 7.01 -6.17
N LEU A 12 21.58 6.14 -7.16
CA LEU A 12 20.65 5.00 -7.04
C LEU A 12 21.10 4.02 -5.96
N GLY A 13 22.39 3.65 -5.94
CA GLY A 13 22.95 2.77 -4.93
C GLY A 13 22.85 3.34 -3.52
N PHE A 14 23.18 4.63 -3.36
CA PHE A 14 22.99 5.35 -2.10
C PHE A 14 21.53 5.34 -1.64
N THR A 15 20.60 5.65 -2.55
CA THR A 15 19.16 5.67 -2.26
C THR A 15 18.67 4.29 -1.80
N LEU A 16 19.09 3.23 -2.49
CA LEU A 16 18.74 1.84 -2.13
C LEU A 16 19.28 1.47 -0.76
N VAL A 17 20.55 1.76 -0.47
CA VAL A 17 21.17 1.50 0.84
C VAL A 17 20.43 2.24 1.94
N MET A 18 20.09 3.51 1.72
CA MET A 18 19.34 4.31 2.69
C MET A 18 17.92 3.76 2.94
N PHE A 19 17.23 3.28 1.90
CA PHE A 19 15.94 2.62 2.05
C PHE A 19 16.02 1.32 2.86
N VAL A 20 17.03 0.48 2.59
CA VAL A 20 17.26 -0.75 3.35
C VAL A 20 17.64 -0.45 4.80
N TRP A 21 18.42 0.61 5.02
CA TRP A 21 18.87 1.02 6.36
C TRP A 21 17.72 1.58 7.23
N ASN A 22 16.65 2.10 6.63
CA ASN A 22 15.40 2.49 7.29
C ASN A 22 15.54 3.40 8.54
N ARG A 23 16.62 4.21 8.62
CA ARG A 23 16.82 5.22 9.70
C ARG A 23 16.23 6.58 9.36
N LEU A 24 16.25 6.94 8.07
CA LEU A 24 15.69 8.18 7.56
C LEU A 24 14.34 7.88 6.94
N ARG A 25 13.40 8.83 7.05
CA ARG A 25 12.11 8.71 6.39
C ARG A 25 12.30 8.66 4.87
N PHE A 26 11.51 7.85 4.18
CA PHE A 26 11.63 7.63 2.74
C PHE A 26 11.53 8.92 1.92
N ASP A 27 10.70 9.88 2.35
CA ASP A 27 10.56 11.19 1.72
C ASP A 27 11.86 12.01 1.81
N VAL A 28 12.56 11.97 2.95
CA VAL A 28 13.84 12.66 3.12
C VAL A 28 14.90 12.07 2.21
N VAL A 29 14.97 10.73 2.13
CA VAL A 29 15.93 10.05 1.25
C VAL A 29 15.67 10.39 -0.23
N ALA A 30 14.39 10.41 -0.65
CA ALA A 30 14.02 10.81 -2.01
C ALA A 30 14.42 12.27 -2.32
N MET A 31 14.21 13.18 -1.36
CA MET A 31 14.62 14.59 -1.51
C MET A 31 16.15 14.76 -1.58
N LEU A 32 16.91 13.96 -0.82
CA LEU A 32 18.38 13.95 -0.93
C LEU A 32 18.86 13.44 -2.28
N ALA A 33 18.23 12.41 -2.83
CA ALA A 33 18.53 11.91 -4.17
C ALA A 33 18.22 12.98 -5.25
N LEU A 34 17.07 13.65 -5.14
CA LEU A 34 16.72 14.76 -6.02
C LEU A 34 17.74 15.90 -5.92
N LEU A 35 18.15 16.27 -4.71
CA LEU A 35 19.17 17.29 -4.48
C LEU A 35 20.52 16.90 -5.09
N ALA A 36 20.95 15.64 -4.94
CA ALA A 36 22.19 15.15 -5.53
C ALA A 36 22.17 15.25 -7.07
N VAL A 37 21.05 14.87 -7.69
CA VAL A 37 20.85 15.00 -9.15
C VAL A 37 20.83 16.47 -9.59
N ALA A 38 20.25 17.35 -8.78
CA ALA A 38 20.20 18.79 -9.05
C ALA A 38 21.58 19.44 -9.02
N ILE A 39 22.37 19.16 -7.96
CA ILE A 39 23.72 19.74 -7.78
C ILE A 39 24.68 19.22 -8.86
N THR A 40 24.54 17.96 -9.26
CA THR A 40 25.39 17.35 -10.30
C THR A 40 25.03 17.79 -11.71
N GLY A 41 23.91 18.50 -11.91
CA GLY A 41 23.48 19.00 -13.23
C GLY A 41 23.10 17.89 -14.22
N LEU A 42 22.86 16.66 -13.73
CA LEU A 42 22.52 15.50 -14.57
C LEU A 42 21.19 15.66 -15.29
N VAL A 43 20.28 16.46 -14.73
CA VAL A 43 18.94 16.70 -15.27
C VAL A 43 18.74 18.22 -15.38
N PRO A 44 18.22 18.73 -16.52
CA PRO A 44 17.86 20.14 -16.65
C PRO A 44 16.92 20.58 -15.52
N THR A 45 17.15 21.77 -14.97
CA THR A 45 16.39 22.31 -13.82
C THR A 45 14.88 22.35 -14.06
N GLU A 46 14.47 22.57 -15.31
CA GLU A 46 13.06 22.56 -15.75
C GLU A 46 12.40 21.18 -15.62
N LYS A 47 13.18 20.11 -15.76
CA LYS A 47 12.70 18.71 -15.70
C LYS A 47 12.87 18.08 -14.33
N LEU A 48 13.56 18.75 -13.40
CA LEU A 48 13.92 18.20 -12.10
C LEU A 48 12.69 17.73 -11.31
N PHE A 49 11.58 18.49 -11.40
CA PHE A 49 10.33 18.20 -10.70
C PHE A 49 9.28 17.49 -11.57
N ALA A 50 9.62 17.11 -12.81
CA ALA A 50 8.67 16.50 -13.73
C ALA A 50 8.06 15.19 -13.18
N GLY A 51 8.79 14.48 -12.32
CA GLY A 51 8.31 13.27 -11.64
C GLY A 51 7.11 13.49 -10.72
N PHE A 52 6.94 14.69 -10.13
CA PHE A 52 5.77 15.00 -9.28
C PHE A 52 4.47 15.10 -10.08
N GLY A 53 4.55 15.51 -11.34
CA GLY A 53 3.40 15.60 -12.26
C GLY A 53 3.08 14.28 -12.96
N HIS A 54 3.78 13.19 -12.63
CA HIS A 54 3.57 11.91 -13.28
C HIS A 54 2.15 11.39 -13.00
N PRO A 55 1.39 10.93 -14.01
CA PRO A 55 0.02 10.45 -13.83
C PRO A 55 -0.12 9.41 -12.72
N ALA A 56 0.84 8.49 -12.60
CA ALA A 56 0.84 7.50 -11.51
C ALA A 56 0.85 8.11 -10.11
N VAL A 57 1.60 9.20 -9.89
CA VAL A 57 1.66 9.89 -8.58
C VAL A 57 0.30 10.49 -8.25
N ILE A 58 -0.34 11.12 -9.24
CA ILE A 58 -1.68 11.71 -9.10
C ILE A 58 -2.73 10.61 -8.84
N THR A 59 -2.66 9.49 -9.57
CA THR A 59 -3.57 8.34 -9.37
C THR A 59 -3.41 7.75 -7.98
N VAL A 60 -2.18 7.53 -7.49
CA VAL A 60 -1.95 7.05 -6.13
C VAL A 60 -2.54 8.02 -5.11
N ALA A 61 -2.33 9.32 -5.27
CA ALA A 61 -2.89 10.34 -4.36
C ALA A 61 -4.44 10.29 -4.34
N ALA A 62 -5.08 10.23 -5.52
CA ALA A 62 -6.54 10.16 -5.64
C ALA A 62 -7.10 8.88 -4.99
N VAL A 63 -6.47 7.72 -5.24
CA VAL A 63 -6.87 6.43 -4.66
C VAL A 63 -6.74 6.45 -3.14
N LEU A 64 -5.68 7.03 -2.59
CA LEU A 64 -5.51 7.17 -1.13
C LEU A 64 -6.58 8.07 -0.51
N VAL A 65 -6.96 9.16 -1.19
CA VAL A 65 -8.07 10.03 -0.74
C VAL A 65 -9.41 9.30 -0.78
N ILE A 66 -9.73 8.59 -1.86
CA ILE A 66 -10.96 7.79 -1.99
C ILE A 66 -11.00 6.70 -0.93
N SER A 67 -9.89 5.98 -0.75
CA SER A 67 -9.70 4.97 0.29
C SER A 67 -10.04 5.54 1.66
N GLN A 68 -9.45 6.68 2.03
CA GLN A 68 -9.72 7.32 3.31
C GLN A 68 -11.16 7.83 3.43
N GLY A 69 -11.76 8.30 2.33
CA GLY A 69 -13.18 8.68 2.28
C GLY A 69 -14.11 7.51 2.58
N LEU A 70 -13.80 6.32 2.08
CA LEU A 70 -14.58 5.10 2.35
C LEU A 70 -14.50 4.66 3.81
N VAL A 71 -13.32 4.84 4.43
CA VAL A 71 -13.09 4.62 5.85
C VAL A 71 -13.89 5.63 6.69
N ASN A 72 -13.72 6.92 6.42
CA ASN A 72 -14.37 7.99 7.17
C ASN A 72 -15.91 7.97 6.99
N GLY A 73 -16.39 7.49 5.85
CA GLY A 73 -17.82 7.31 5.55
C GLY A 73 -18.48 6.14 6.28
N GLY A 74 -17.74 5.34 7.05
CA GLY A 74 -18.29 4.27 7.88
C GLY A 74 -18.79 3.04 7.12
N VAL A 75 -18.53 2.95 5.80
CA VAL A 75 -18.88 1.77 5.00
C VAL A 75 -18.15 0.53 5.53
N VAL A 76 -16.87 0.69 5.85
CA VAL A 76 -16.05 -0.38 6.43
C VAL A 76 -16.52 -0.73 7.85
N ASP A 77 -16.88 0.26 8.66
CA ASP A 77 -17.40 0.02 10.03
C ASP A 77 -18.71 -0.76 10.01
N ASN A 78 -19.59 -0.51 9.02
CA ASN A 78 -20.82 -1.26 8.86
C ASN A 78 -20.55 -2.72 8.54
N ILE A 79 -19.63 -3.00 7.62
CA ILE A 79 -19.19 -4.35 7.28
C ILE A 79 -18.58 -5.03 8.52
N ALA A 80 -17.75 -4.32 9.28
CA ALA A 80 -17.11 -4.82 10.50
C ALA A 80 -18.14 -5.14 11.62
N ARG A 81 -19.20 -4.34 11.76
CA ARG A 81 -20.31 -4.60 12.69
C ARG A 81 -21.13 -5.85 12.32
N LEU A 82 -21.32 -6.08 11.02
CA LEU A 82 -21.97 -7.31 10.52
C LEU A 82 -21.16 -8.55 10.86
N LEU A 83 -19.82 -8.45 10.82
CA LEU A 83 -18.89 -9.53 11.17
C LEU A 83 -18.90 -9.87 12.67
N GLY A 84 -19.15 -8.90 13.55
CA GLY A 84 -19.22 -9.13 15.00
C GLY A 84 -20.37 -10.07 15.44
N LYS A 85 -21.33 -10.35 14.55
CA LYS A 85 -22.44 -11.30 14.80
C LYS A 85 -22.07 -12.76 14.50
N ILE A 86 -20.85 -13.02 14.05
CA ILE A 86 -20.38 -14.37 13.74
C ILE A 86 -20.11 -15.11 15.04
N GLY A 87 -20.67 -16.31 15.17
CA GLY A 87 -20.53 -17.13 16.38
C GLY A 87 -19.08 -17.50 16.74
N HIS A 88 -18.91 -18.26 17.82
CA HIS A 88 -17.62 -18.52 18.48
C HIS A 88 -16.70 -19.55 17.78
N ARG A 89 -17.05 -20.00 16.56
CA ARG A 89 -16.27 -21.01 15.82
C ARG A 89 -15.01 -20.38 15.22
N PRO A 90 -13.79 -20.77 15.66
CA PRO A 90 -12.55 -20.07 15.28
C PRO A 90 -12.27 -20.11 13.79
N THR A 91 -12.54 -21.24 13.12
CA THR A 91 -12.38 -21.39 11.68
C THR A 91 -13.28 -20.44 10.89
N LEU A 92 -14.52 -20.28 11.33
CA LEU A 92 -15.47 -19.33 10.74
C LEU A 92 -15.03 -17.89 10.96
N GLN A 93 -14.56 -17.54 12.16
CA GLN A 93 -14.07 -16.19 12.46
C GLN A 93 -12.85 -15.84 11.58
N VAL A 94 -11.87 -16.74 11.49
CA VAL A 94 -10.70 -16.57 10.62
C VAL A 94 -11.12 -16.42 9.18
N LEU A 95 -11.94 -17.34 8.66
CA LEU A 95 -12.34 -17.35 7.26
C LEU A 95 -13.09 -16.07 6.90
N THR A 96 -14.06 -15.64 7.70
CA THR A 96 -14.85 -14.47 7.35
C THR A 96 -14.06 -13.17 7.52
N LEU A 97 -13.27 -13.02 8.58
CA LEU A 97 -12.42 -11.84 8.76
C LEU A 97 -11.38 -11.73 7.65
N THR A 98 -10.74 -12.85 7.29
CA THR A 98 -9.71 -12.89 6.24
C THR A 98 -10.31 -12.61 4.86
N SER A 99 -11.48 -13.17 4.55
CA SER A 99 -12.17 -12.91 3.28
C SER A 99 -12.61 -11.45 3.18
N VAL A 100 -13.17 -10.88 4.25
CA VAL A 100 -13.59 -9.48 4.23
C VAL A 100 -12.40 -8.53 4.13
N VAL A 101 -11.33 -8.75 4.89
CA VAL A 101 -10.15 -7.88 4.78
C VAL A 101 -9.52 -8.00 3.39
N ALA A 102 -9.48 -9.19 2.79
CA ALA A 102 -8.97 -9.36 1.43
C ALA A 102 -9.80 -8.57 0.42
N LEU A 103 -11.13 -8.67 0.49
CA LEU A 103 -12.03 -7.90 -0.38
C LEU A 103 -11.90 -6.39 -0.15
N CYS A 104 -11.90 -5.94 1.11
CA CYS A 104 -11.74 -4.52 1.43
C CYS A 104 -10.37 -3.98 0.98
N SER A 105 -9.30 -4.76 1.17
CA SER A 105 -7.93 -4.40 0.80
C SER A 105 -7.73 -4.37 -0.72
N GLY A 106 -8.63 -4.96 -1.50
CA GLY A 106 -8.68 -4.76 -2.95
C GLY A 106 -9.13 -3.36 -3.36
N PHE A 107 -9.74 -2.57 -2.47
CA PHE A 107 -10.21 -1.20 -2.79
C PHE A 107 -9.60 -0.13 -1.89
N ILE A 108 -9.05 -0.53 -0.74
CA ILE A 108 -8.42 0.32 0.27
C ILE A 108 -6.98 -0.16 0.44
N ASN A 109 -6.04 0.72 0.79
CA ASN A 109 -4.68 0.28 1.08
C ASN A 109 -4.65 -0.77 2.24
N ASN A 110 -3.66 -1.66 2.19
CA ASN A 110 -3.51 -2.78 3.12
C ASN A 110 -3.45 -2.36 4.59
N VAL A 111 -2.75 -1.27 4.90
CA VAL A 111 -2.63 -0.74 6.25
C VAL A 111 -3.98 -0.24 6.77
N GLY A 112 -4.74 0.46 5.93
CA GLY A 112 -6.08 0.96 6.26
C GLY A 112 -7.07 -0.18 6.49
N ALA A 113 -7.13 -1.15 5.58
CA ALA A 113 -8.01 -2.31 5.71
C ALA A 113 -7.72 -3.12 6.99
N LEU A 114 -6.43 -3.37 7.27
CA LEU A 114 -6.00 -4.05 8.49
C LEU A 114 -6.35 -3.26 9.76
N ALA A 115 -6.08 -1.96 9.79
CA ALA A 115 -6.33 -1.11 10.96
C ALA A 115 -7.82 -1.05 11.33
N LEU A 116 -8.72 -1.15 10.36
CA LEU A 116 -10.17 -1.13 10.58
C LEU A 116 -10.73 -2.42 11.16
N LEU A 117 -10.18 -3.55 10.73
CA LEU A 117 -10.65 -4.87 11.17
C LEU A 117 -9.90 -5.40 12.40
N MET A 118 -8.74 -4.81 12.73
CA MET A 118 -7.96 -5.15 13.91
C MET A 118 -8.76 -5.02 15.23
N PRO A 119 -9.50 -3.92 15.51
CA PRO A 119 -10.32 -3.81 16.71
C PRO A 119 -11.36 -4.93 16.82
N VAL A 120 -12.00 -5.28 15.70
CA VAL A 120 -13.00 -6.35 15.65
C VAL A 120 -12.37 -7.71 15.90
N ALA A 121 -11.22 -8.00 15.28
CA ALA A 121 -10.48 -9.24 15.52
C ALA A 121 -10.02 -9.36 16.99
N ILE A 122 -9.54 -8.27 17.59
CA ILE A 122 -9.16 -8.26 19.02
C ILE A 122 -10.38 -8.52 19.90
N TRP A 123 -11.49 -7.82 19.66
CA TRP A 123 -12.73 -8.03 20.43
C TRP A 123 -13.24 -9.47 20.32
N MET A 124 -13.35 -10.02 19.09
CA MET A 124 -13.78 -11.40 18.86
C MET A 124 -12.87 -12.43 19.53
N SER A 125 -11.56 -12.20 19.53
CA SER A 125 -10.60 -13.09 20.19
C SER A 125 -10.78 -13.08 21.71
N ARG A 126 -11.02 -11.91 22.31
CA ARG A 126 -11.24 -11.75 23.75
C ARG A 126 -12.56 -12.39 24.20
N GLU A 127 -13.64 -12.17 23.45
CA GLU A 127 -14.95 -12.77 23.72
C GLU A 127 -14.89 -14.31 23.68
N ALA A 128 -14.08 -14.85 22.75
CA ALA A 128 -13.86 -16.29 22.64
C ALA A 128 -12.81 -16.85 23.63
N GLY A 129 -12.19 -16.03 24.48
CA GLY A 129 -11.14 -16.45 25.42
C GLY A 129 -9.85 -16.93 24.75
N ARG A 130 -9.52 -16.40 23.56
CA ARG A 130 -8.38 -16.82 22.72
C ARG A 130 -7.36 -15.70 22.55
N SER A 131 -6.13 -16.08 22.18
CA SER A 131 -5.10 -15.10 21.81
C SER A 131 -5.49 -14.32 20.54
N PRO A 132 -5.38 -12.98 20.52
CA PRO A 132 -5.63 -12.16 19.34
C PRO A 132 -4.80 -12.55 18.11
N SER A 133 -3.58 -13.05 18.30
CA SER A 133 -2.67 -13.44 17.22
C SER A 133 -3.28 -14.50 16.28
N LEU A 134 -4.18 -15.35 16.79
CA LEU A 134 -4.88 -16.36 15.99
C LEU A 134 -5.78 -15.76 14.90
N LEU A 135 -6.33 -14.55 15.14
CA LEU A 135 -7.15 -13.83 14.16
C LEU A 135 -6.33 -12.78 13.41
N LEU A 136 -5.38 -12.12 14.10
CA LEU A 136 -4.60 -11.02 13.52
C LEU A 136 -3.61 -11.50 12.45
N MET A 137 -2.98 -12.68 12.62
CA MET A 137 -2.02 -13.17 11.62
C MET A 137 -2.68 -13.51 10.27
N PRO A 138 -3.78 -14.29 10.22
CA PRO A 138 -4.51 -14.51 8.97
C PRO A 138 -5.07 -13.22 8.37
N LEU A 139 -5.57 -12.31 9.22
CA LEU A 139 -6.08 -11.01 8.78
C LEU A 139 -4.98 -10.18 8.08
N ALA A 140 -3.76 -10.16 8.60
CA ALA A 140 -2.65 -9.45 7.98
C ALA A 140 -2.29 -10.02 6.60
N PHE A 141 -2.21 -11.35 6.46
CA PHE A 141 -1.98 -11.99 5.16
C PHE A 141 -3.15 -11.78 4.19
N GLY A 142 -4.39 -11.86 4.66
CA GLY A 142 -5.57 -11.56 3.85
C GLY A 142 -5.53 -10.15 3.30
N SER A 143 -5.14 -9.17 4.11
CA SER A 143 -4.98 -7.79 3.64
C SER A 143 -3.89 -7.66 2.58
N LEU A 144 -2.74 -8.30 2.78
CA LEU A 144 -1.66 -8.27 1.79
C LEU A 144 -2.10 -8.88 0.45
N LEU A 145 -2.78 -10.04 0.48
CA LEU A 145 -3.31 -10.70 -0.70
C LEU A 145 -4.40 -9.88 -1.39
N GLY A 146 -5.31 -9.27 -0.62
CA GLY A 146 -6.36 -8.42 -1.16
C GLY A 146 -5.81 -7.23 -1.94
N GLY A 147 -4.77 -6.56 -1.40
CA GLY A 147 -4.10 -5.45 -2.06
C GLY A 147 -3.45 -5.79 -3.40
N THR A 148 -3.11 -7.06 -3.61
CA THR A 148 -2.57 -7.50 -4.90
C THR A 148 -3.63 -7.77 -5.95
N MET A 149 -4.92 -7.93 -5.58
CA MET A 149 -5.97 -8.33 -6.53
C MET A 149 -6.39 -7.23 -7.51
N THR A 150 -6.18 -5.95 -7.18
CA THR A 150 -6.62 -4.84 -8.03
C THR A 150 -5.51 -3.88 -8.36
N LEU A 151 -5.73 -3.13 -9.45
CA LEU A 151 -4.87 -2.01 -9.84
C LEU A 151 -4.70 -0.97 -8.72
N ILE A 152 -5.76 -0.71 -7.95
CA ILE A 152 -5.79 0.37 -6.94
C ILE A 152 -5.42 -0.11 -5.53
N GLY A 153 -5.28 -1.42 -5.31
CA GLY A 153 -5.04 -1.98 -3.98
C GLY A 153 -3.70 -1.57 -3.38
N THR A 154 -2.65 -1.41 -4.21
CA THR A 154 -1.33 -0.97 -3.74
C THR A 154 -0.62 0.00 -4.70
N PRO A 155 0.21 0.93 -4.18
CA PRO A 155 0.98 1.85 -5.01
C PRO A 155 1.87 1.17 -6.08
N PRO A 156 2.55 0.03 -5.82
CA PRO A 156 3.30 -0.67 -6.85
C PRO A 156 2.47 -1.08 -8.07
N ASN A 157 1.21 -1.53 -7.88
CA ASN A 157 0.32 -1.91 -8.97
C ASN A 157 -0.01 -0.72 -9.88
N ILE A 158 -0.25 0.45 -9.28
CA ILE A 158 -0.49 1.70 -10.03
C ILE A 158 0.76 2.11 -10.81
N ILE A 159 1.94 2.02 -10.20
CA ILE A 159 3.21 2.39 -10.83
C ILE A 159 3.48 1.48 -12.03
N ILE A 160 3.45 0.15 -11.87
CA ILE A 160 3.74 -0.76 -12.99
C ILE A 160 2.72 -0.60 -14.13
N ALA A 161 1.47 -0.33 -13.80
CA ALA A 161 0.45 -0.11 -14.81
C ALA A 161 0.68 1.14 -15.67
N SER A 162 1.31 2.16 -15.10
CA SER A 162 1.65 3.38 -15.85
C SER A 162 2.84 3.19 -16.82
N TYR A 163 3.66 2.16 -16.63
CA TYR A 163 4.84 1.87 -17.45
C TYR A 163 4.59 0.83 -18.54
N ARG A 164 3.36 0.31 -18.68
CA ARG A 164 3.05 -0.69 -19.71
C ARG A 164 2.91 -0.05 -21.09
N GLU A 165 3.82 -0.38 -21.98
CA GLU A 165 3.73 -0.06 -23.41
C GLU A 165 2.96 -1.19 -24.12
N GLY A 166 1.69 -0.97 -24.47
CA GLY A 166 0.88 -1.94 -25.22
C GLY A 166 -0.57 -2.15 -24.74
N GLY A 167 -1.04 -1.36 -23.77
CA GLY A 167 -2.43 -1.38 -23.31
C GLY A 167 -2.59 -0.93 -21.86
N THR A 168 -3.82 -0.63 -21.46
CA THR A 168 -4.15 -0.28 -20.08
C THR A 168 -4.46 -1.55 -19.28
N PHE A 169 -3.93 -1.67 -18.07
CA PHE A 169 -4.41 -2.69 -17.14
C PHE A 169 -5.86 -2.36 -16.73
N GLY A 170 -6.74 -3.36 -16.84
CA GLY A 170 -8.05 -3.33 -16.22
C GLY A 170 -7.95 -3.37 -14.69
N LEU A 171 -9.04 -3.02 -14.01
CA LEU A 171 -9.09 -2.96 -12.55
C LEU A 171 -8.70 -4.31 -11.90
N PHE A 172 -9.04 -5.43 -12.53
CA PHE A 172 -8.87 -6.79 -12.01
C PHE A 172 -7.79 -7.60 -12.74
N ASP A 173 -6.95 -6.98 -13.56
CA ASP A 173 -5.89 -7.70 -14.29
C ASP A 173 -4.75 -8.21 -13.38
N PHE A 174 -4.80 -7.88 -12.08
CA PHE A 174 -3.83 -8.28 -11.07
C PHE A 174 -4.32 -9.45 -10.17
N ALA A 175 -5.55 -9.94 -10.38
CA ALA A 175 -6.18 -11.00 -9.58
C ALA A 175 -5.83 -12.41 -10.03
#